data_AF-A0A718W8M0-F1
#
_entry.id   AF-A0A718W8M0-F1
#
_cell.length_a   1.000
_cell.length_b   1.000
_cell.length_c   1.000
_cell.angle_alpha   90.00
_cell.angle_beta   90.00
_cell.angle_gamma   90.00
#
_symmetry.space_group_name_H-M   'P 1'
#
loop_
_entity.id
_entity.type
_entity.pdbx_description
1 polymer ?
#
loop_
_entity_poly.entity_id
_entity_poly.type
_entity_poly.pdbx_seq_one_letter_code
_entity_poly.pdbx_strand_id
1 'polypeptide(L)'
;MSKGGGKGHTPREAKDDLKSTQQLSVIDALSEGPIVGPVNGLQSVLINNTPVVDADGNSNIHGVTVVYQVGETPQAPLEGFEASGAETVLGVEVKHDNPVTRTVVSENVDRLRFTFG
;
A
#
# COMPACT_ATOMS: atom_id res chain seq x y z
N MET A 1 36.76 -32.12 15.24
CA MET A 1 35.31 -31.92 15.06
C MET A 1 34.97 -30.49 15.44
N SER A 2 34.52 -29.66 14.50
CA SER A 2 33.71 -28.48 14.82
C SER A 2 32.88 -28.13 13.59
N LYS A 3 31.56 -28.18 13.76
CA LYS A 3 30.55 -28.06 12.72
C LYS A 3 30.24 -26.57 12.58
N GLY A 4 30.51 -25.98 11.42
CA GLY A 4 30.27 -24.57 11.14
C GLY A 4 28.78 -24.24 11.22
N GLY A 5 28.41 -23.34 12.13
CA GLY A 5 27.07 -22.79 12.26
C GLY A 5 26.77 -21.84 11.11
N GLY A 6 26.09 -22.35 10.08
CA GLY A 6 25.53 -21.55 9.00
C GLY A 6 24.38 -20.69 9.53
N LYS A 7 24.53 -19.37 9.39
CA LYS A 7 23.52 -18.36 9.70
C LYS A 7 22.24 -18.69 8.89
N GLY A 8 21.15 -19.04 9.57
CA GLY A 8 19.88 -19.38 8.94
C GLY A 8 19.37 -18.19 8.12
N HIS A 9 19.25 -18.39 6.81
CA HIS A 9 18.60 -17.45 5.92
C HIS A 9 17.09 -17.70 6.02
N THR A 10 16.30 -16.72 6.45
CA THR A 10 14.85 -16.75 6.27
C THR A 10 14.57 -16.57 4.78
N PRO A 11 14.02 -17.57 4.07
CA PRO A 11 13.64 -17.41 2.68
C PRO A 11 12.60 -16.29 2.59
N ARG A 12 12.87 -15.29 1.77
CA ARG A 12 11.85 -14.31 1.40
C ARG A 12 11.38 -14.68 0.01
N GLU A 13 10.08 -14.93 -0.14
CA GLU A 13 9.49 -15.12 -1.46
C GLU A 13 9.80 -13.89 -2.32
N ALA A 14 10.32 -14.14 -3.52
CA ALA A 14 10.38 -13.10 -4.55
C ALA A 14 8.95 -12.62 -4.79
N LYS A 15 8.76 -11.31 -4.86
CA LYS A 15 7.43 -10.72 -5.02
C LYS A 15 6.87 -11.23 -6.35
N ASP A 16 5.83 -12.06 -6.30
CA ASP A 16 5.11 -12.54 -7.49
C ASP A 16 4.57 -11.31 -8.24
N ASP A 17 5.14 -11.03 -9.41
CA ASP A 17 4.82 -9.90 -10.28
C ASP A 17 3.97 -10.32 -11.49
N LEU A 18 3.64 -11.61 -11.61
CA LEU A 18 2.74 -12.14 -12.65
C LEU A 18 1.27 -11.89 -12.35
N LYS A 19 0.94 -11.41 -11.15
CA LYS A 19 -0.38 -10.90 -10.79
C LYS A 19 -0.26 -9.42 -10.46
N SER A 20 -1.08 -8.59 -11.12
CA SER A 20 -1.18 -7.17 -10.80
C SER A 20 -1.43 -6.99 -9.31
N THR A 21 -0.42 -6.50 -8.58
CA THR A 21 -0.56 -6.17 -7.16
C THR A 21 -1.28 -4.83 -7.07
N GLN A 22 -2.59 -4.87 -6.89
CA GLN A 22 -3.38 -3.67 -6.67
C GLN A 22 -3.05 -3.11 -5.29
N GLN A 23 -2.54 -1.89 -5.25
CA GLN A 23 -2.31 -1.15 -4.01
C GLN A 23 -3.44 -0.14 -3.86
N LEU A 24 -4.03 -0.12 -2.67
CA LEU A 24 -5.05 0.84 -2.28
C LEU A 24 -4.49 1.73 -1.17
N SER A 25 -4.62 3.04 -1.36
CA SER A 25 -4.29 4.05 -0.35
C SER A 25 -5.55 4.84 -0.02
N VAL A 26 -5.89 4.95 1.26
CA VAL A 26 -7.10 5.64 1.76
C VAL A 26 -6.71 6.59 2.90
N ILE A 27 -7.39 7.73 3.00
CA ILE A 27 -7.29 8.67 4.12
C ILE A 27 -8.65 8.73 4.81
N ASP A 28 -8.67 8.47 6.11
CA ASP A 28 -9.85 8.63 6.97
C ASP A 28 -9.67 9.82 7.91
N ALA A 29 -10.59 10.78 7.85
CA ALA A 29 -10.66 11.89 8.81
C ALA A 29 -11.56 11.50 9.98
N LEU A 30 -10.98 11.31 11.17
CA LEU A 30 -11.68 10.77 12.35
C LEU A 30 -12.13 11.84 13.37
N SER A 31 -11.35 12.91 13.52
CA SER A 31 -11.58 13.96 14.54
C SER A 31 -11.08 15.31 14.03
N GLU A 32 -11.71 16.37 14.53
CA GLU A 32 -11.31 17.77 14.26
C GLU A 32 -10.28 18.30 15.28
N GLY A 33 -10.07 17.60 16.39
CA GLY A 33 -9.15 18.02 17.46
C GLY A 33 -8.36 16.85 18.06
N PRO A 34 -7.50 17.14 19.07
CA PRO A 34 -6.57 16.17 19.62
C PRO A 34 -7.25 14.89 20.09
N ILE A 35 -6.76 13.74 19.62
CA ILE A 35 -7.17 12.41 20.04
C ILE A 35 -5.96 11.57 20.43
N VAL A 36 -6.16 10.53 21.22
CA VAL A 36 -5.08 9.61 21.62
C VAL A 36 -4.55 8.80 20.42
N GLY A 37 -5.37 8.61 19.38
CA GLY A 37 -5.06 7.73 18.27
C GLY A 37 -5.35 6.25 18.58
N PRO A 38 -4.87 5.31 17.76
CA PRO A 38 -5.10 3.88 17.94
C PRO A 38 -4.43 3.35 19.22
N VAL A 39 -5.23 2.87 20.18
CA VAL A 39 -4.75 2.46 21.51
C VAL A 39 -3.77 1.27 21.43
N ASN A 40 -4.04 0.31 20.54
CA ASN A 40 -3.24 -0.90 20.37
C ASN A 40 -2.56 -0.98 18.99
N GLY A 41 -2.20 0.18 18.40
CA GLY A 41 -1.55 0.23 17.08
C GLY A 41 -2.36 -0.48 16.00
N LEU A 42 -1.73 -1.37 15.23
CA LEU A 42 -2.39 -2.12 14.15
C LEU A 42 -3.48 -3.09 14.63
N GLN A 43 -3.51 -3.47 15.91
CA GLN A 43 -4.64 -4.26 16.44
C GLN A 43 -5.94 -3.45 16.50
N SER A 44 -5.82 -2.12 16.60
CA SER A 44 -6.97 -1.20 16.57
C SER A 44 -7.44 -0.87 15.15
N VAL A 45 -6.74 -1.34 14.12
CA VAL A 45 -7.10 -1.14 12.72
C VAL A 45 -7.76 -2.41 12.21
N LEU A 46 -9.03 -2.32 11.83
CA LEU A 46 -9.82 -3.46 11.38
C LEU A 46 -10.15 -3.30 9.90
N ILE A 47 -9.89 -4.36 9.13
CA ILE A 47 -10.34 -4.47 7.74
C ILE A 47 -11.45 -5.52 7.73
N ASN A 48 -12.66 -5.08 7.37
CA ASN A 48 -13.85 -5.93 7.39
C ASN A 48 -14.03 -6.66 8.75
N ASN A 49 -13.97 -5.89 9.84
CA ASN A 49 -14.04 -6.35 11.23
C ASN A 49 -12.92 -7.31 11.69
N THR A 50 -11.88 -7.53 10.86
CA THR A 50 -10.71 -8.34 11.23
C THR A 50 -9.56 -7.42 11.58
N PRO A 51 -9.00 -7.51 12.80
CA PRO A 51 -7.85 -6.68 13.18
C PRO A 51 -6.62 -7.07 12.35
N VAL A 52 -5.87 -6.08 11.88
CA VAL A 52 -4.68 -6.29 11.02
C VAL A 52 -3.63 -7.15 11.73
N VAL A 53 -3.49 -6.95 13.04
CA VAL A 53 -2.65 -7.76 13.94
C VAL A 53 -3.54 -8.35 15.04
N ASP A 54 -3.36 -9.62 15.37
CA ASP A 54 -4.08 -10.30 16.45
C ASP A 54 -3.60 -9.85 17.85
N ALA A 55 -4.25 -10.35 18.91
CA ALA A 55 -3.90 -10.00 20.29
C ALA A 55 -2.49 -10.46 20.69
N ASP A 56 -1.96 -11.50 20.05
CA ASP A 56 -0.64 -12.09 20.31
C ASP A 56 0.47 -11.39 19.50
N GLY A 57 0.13 -10.46 18.61
CA GLY A 57 1.06 -9.70 17.78
C GLY A 57 1.33 -10.30 16.40
N ASN A 58 0.63 -11.35 16.00
CA ASN A 58 0.75 -11.93 14.66
C ASN A 58 -0.10 -11.16 13.65
N SER A 59 0.43 -10.97 12.45
CA SER A 59 -0.27 -10.27 11.37
C SER A 59 -1.31 -11.19 10.74
N ASN A 60 -2.59 -10.83 10.88
CA ASN A 60 -3.70 -11.49 10.17
C ASN A 60 -3.76 -11.05 8.70
N ILE A 61 -3.33 -9.82 8.42
CA ILE A 61 -3.35 -9.22 7.08
C ILE A 61 -1.99 -8.59 6.81
N HIS A 62 -1.31 -9.10 5.79
CA HIS A 62 0.03 -8.66 5.41
C HIS A 62 0.02 -7.48 4.44
N GLY A 63 1.10 -6.69 4.44
CA GLY A 63 1.28 -5.58 3.51
C GLY A 63 0.48 -4.32 3.84
N VAL A 64 -0.10 -4.23 5.04
CA VAL A 64 -0.80 -3.05 5.53
C VAL A 64 0.17 -2.09 6.21
N THR A 65 0.19 -0.84 5.75
CA THR A 65 0.90 0.27 6.39
C THR A 65 -0.13 1.30 6.82
N VAL A 66 -0.06 1.75 8.07
CA VAL A 66 -0.95 2.78 8.61
C VAL A 66 -0.10 3.91 9.16
N VAL A 67 -0.43 5.13 8.74
CA VAL A 67 0.11 6.36 9.30
C VAL A 67 -1.09 7.14 9.83
N TYR A 68 -0.97 7.70 11.03
CA TYR A 68 -2.03 8.48 11.65
C TYR A 68 -1.46 9.77 12.23
N GLN A 69 -2.32 10.79 12.28
CA GLN A 69 -2.05 12.05 12.95
C GLN A 69 -3.10 12.25 14.04
N VAL A 70 -2.66 12.77 15.18
CA VAL A 70 -3.50 12.86 16.39
C VAL A 70 -4.29 14.16 16.50
N GLY A 71 -4.24 15.06 15.52
CA GLY A 71 -5.03 16.31 15.55
C GLY A 71 -4.42 17.41 16.43
N GLU A 72 -3.20 17.24 16.94
CA GLU A 72 -2.51 18.26 17.72
C GLU A 72 -2.02 19.41 16.85
N THR A 73 -2.12 20.65 17.36
CA THR A 73 -1.61 21.84 16.67
C THR A 73 -0.27 22.26 17.26
N PRO A 74 0.78 22.50 16.44
CA PRO A 74 0.81 22.39 14.97
C PRO A 74 0.96 20.94 14.49
N GLN A 75 0.27 20.58 13.40
CA GLN A 75 0.34 19.24 12.79
C GLN A 75 1.18 19.25 11.51
N ALA A 76 1.98 18.20 11.31
CA ALA A 76 2.67 17.98 10.05
C ALA A 76 1.70 17.54 8.93
N PRO A 77 1.98 17.88 7.66
CA PRO A 77 1.28 17.30 6.52
C PRO A 77 1.34 15.77 6.50
N LEU A 78 0.34 15.13 5.90
CA LEU A 78 0.35 13.67 5.71
C LEU A 78 1.29 13.30 4.57
N GLU A 79 2.34 12.54 4.88
CA GLU A 79 3.31 12.05 3.89
C GLU A 79 2.78 10.82 3.14
N GLY A 80 3.19 10.65 1.86
CA GLY A 80 2.88 9.46 1.07
C GLY A 80 1.53 9.50 0.32
N PHE A 81 0.76 10.58 0.48
CA PHE A 81 -0.48 10.84 -0.27
C PHE A 81 -0.36 12.00 -1.26
N GLU A 82 0.88 12.32 -1.65
CA GLU A 82 1.24 13.41 -2.57
C GLU A 82 0.62 13.26 -3.97
N ALA A 83 0.08 12.08 -4.32
CA ALA A 83 -0.50 11.83 -5.62
C ALA A 83 -1.74 10.93 -5.51
N SER A 84 -2.82 11.34 -6.18
CA SER A 84 -3.93 10.44 -6.51
C SER A 84 -3.65 9.78 -7.86
N GLY A 85 -4.04 8.51 -8.02
CA GLY A 85 -3.84 7.76 -9.25
C GLY A 85 -5.09 6.98 -9.62
N ALA A 86 -5.47 7.03 -10.89
CA ALA A 86 -6.52 6.19 -11.45
C ALA A 86 -5.91 5.19 -12.44
N GLU A 87 -6.30 3.92 -12.33
CA GLU A 87 -5.87 2.87 -13.25
C GLU A 87 -7.00 2.55 -14.23
N THR A 88 -6.66 2.42 -15.52
CA THR A 88 -7.59 1.98 -16.56
C THR A 88 -7.01 0.75 -17.25
N VAL A 89 -7.65 -0.39 -17.06
CA VAL A 89 -7.26 -1.64 -17.72
C VAL A 89 -7.66 -1.56 -19.19
N LEU A 90 -6.68 -1.68 -20.10
CA LEU A 90 -6.92 -1.58 -21.53
C LEU A 90 -7.26 -2.92 -22.19
N GLY A 91 -6.85 -4.05 -21.60
CA GLY A 91 -7.17 -5.39 -22.12
C GLY A 91 -6.67 -5.66 -23.55
N VAL A 92 -5.65 -4.92 -24.01
CA VAL A 92 -5.08 -5.05 -25.35
C VAL A 92 -3.67 -5.59 -25.27
N GLU A 93 -3.37 -6.56 -26.13
CA GLU A 93 -2.01 -7.06 -26.30
C GLU A 93 -1.19 -6.04 -27.11
N VAL A 94 -0.06 -5.61 -26.57
CA VAL A 94 0.86 -4.71 -27.27
C VAL A 94 1.80 -5.54 -28.13
N LYS A 95 1.73 -5.40 -29.45
CA LYS A 95 2.62 -6.08 -30.41
C LYS A 95 3.48 -5.08 -31.15
N HIS A 96 4.66 -5.51 -31.59
CA HIS A 96 5.55 -4.70 -32.43
C HIS A 96 4.81 -4.14 -33.66
N ASP A 97 4.03 -4.99 -34.33
CA ASP A 97 3.35 -4.63 -35.57
C ASP A 97 1.98 -3.97 -35.35
N ASN A 98 1.51 -3.89 -34.09
CA ASN A 98 0.21 -3.34 -33.75
C ASN A 98 0.32 -2.39 -32.54
N PRO A 99 0.75 -1.14 -32.76
CA PRO A 99 0.90 -0.16 -31.69
C PRO A 99 -0.45 0.22 -31.08
N VAL A 100 -0.44 0.59 -29.79
CA VAL A 100 -1.62 1.04 -29.06
C VAL A 100 -1.53 2.55 -28.82
N THR A 101 -2.51 3.29 -29.33
CA THR A 101 -2.63 4.74 -29.12
C THR A 101 -3.80 5.03 -28.19
N ARG A 102 -3.58 5.82 -27.14
CA ARG A 102 -4.62 6.30 -26.22
C ARG A 102 -4.44 7.77 -25.91
N THR A 103 -5.55 8.50 -25.94
CA THR A 103 -5.63 9.88 -25.45
C THR A 103 -6.06 9.85 -23.99
N VAL A 104 -5.28 10.51 -23.13
CA VAL A 104 -5.63 10.76 -21.72
C VAL A 104 -6.08 12.21 -21.62
N VAL A 105 -7.29 12.43 -21.12
CA VAL A 105 -7.83 13.78 -20.87
C VAL A 105 -8.16 13.87 -19.39
N SER A 106 -7.36 14.65 -18.66
CA SER A 106 -7.59 14.97 -17.26
C SER A 106 -6.90 16.28 -16.93
N GLU A 107 -7.59 17.16 -16.20
CA GLU A 107 -7.06 18.46 -15.79
C GLU A 107 -5.99 18.35 -14.69
N ASN A 108 -5.97 17.23 -13.97
CA ASN A 108 -5.15 17.03 -12.77
C ASN A 108 -4.10 15.92 -12.94
N VAL A 109 -3.72 15.57 -14.18
CA VAL A 109 -2.68 14.54 -14.42
C VAL A 109 -1.33 15.20 -14.65
N ASP A 110 -0.36 14.83 -13.81
CA ASP A 110 1.04 15.25 -13.90
C ASP A 110 2.01 14.09 -14.22
N ARG A 111 1.57 12.83 -14.06
CA ARG A 111 2.37 11.63 -14.28
C ARG A 111 1.53 10.47 -14.84
N LEU A 112 2.11 9.73 -15.79
CA LEU A 112 1.55 8.48 -16.32
C LEU A 112 2.41 7.28 -15.93
N ARG A 113 1.77 6.18 -15.50
CA ARG A 113 2.42 4.88 -15.28
C ARG A 113 1.84 3.87 -16.26
N PHE A 114 2.72 3.19 -16.99
CA PHE A 114 2.35 2.06 -17.85
C PHE A 114 2.76 0.76 -17.16
N THR A 115 1.81 -0.16 -17.05
CA THR A 115 2.06 -1.50 -16.50
C THR A 115 1.78 -2.52 -17.58
N PHE A 116 2.76 -3.37 -17.85
CA PHE A 116 2.67 -4.50 -18.78
C PHE A 116 2.65 -5.77 -17.95
N GLY A 117 1.82 -6.72 -18.33
CA GLY A 117 1.67 -8.03 -17.69
C GLY A 117 1.22 -9.07 -18.70
#